data_AF-A0A944XER1-F1
#
_entry.id   AF-A0A944XER1-F1
#
_cell.length_a   1.000
_cell.length_b   1.000
_cell.length_c   1.000
_cell.angle_alpha   90.00
_cell.angle_beta   90.00
_cell.angle_gamma   90.00
#
_symmetry.space_group_name_H-M   'P 1'
#
loop_
_entity.id
_entity.type
_entity.pdbx_description
1 polymer ?
#
loop_
_entity_poly.entity_id
_entity_poly.type
_entity_poly.pdbx_seq_one_letter_code
_entity_poly.pdbx_strand_id
1 'polypeptide(L)'
;MQDNKNSDTEIVPDDCQMGWDELRNTVLTLNLSVAQIEMSMRDGDQSVSTLIESFTTLAHSMRDIGVTVDGLDDSESDSNIKGEIKESVNVASSKVSAAVIAFQFYDKLSQRLTHVSSSLTTLINLVSDKEQIDSHNSWKELRERIRKTFIMVDEASVYEQIIDGVSIEKAIEKALVERDNEKDKDKEDDGDIDLF
;
A
#
# COMPACT_ATOMS: atom_id res chain seq x y z
N MET A 1 -51.99 9.15 55.46
CA MET A 1 -51.09 10.18 54.89
C MET A 1 -49.68 9.85 55.30
N GLN A 2 -48.96 9.14 54.43
CA GLN A 2 -47.50 9.13 54.39
C GLN A 2 -47.17 8.65 52.98
N ASP A 3 -47.03 9.63 52.09
CA ASP A 3 -46.67 9.44 50.70
C ASP A 3 -45.21 9.00 50.63
N ASN A 4 -45.01 7.80 50.08
CA ASN A 4 -43.72 7.22 49.79
C ASN A 4 -43.14 7.91 48.54
N LYS A 5 -42.34 8.95 48.72
CA LYS A 5 -41.50 9.52 47.65
C LYS A 5 -40.30 8.60 47.45
N ASN A 6 -40.49 7.55 46.66
CA ASN A 6 -39.38 6.89 46.00
C ASN A 6 -39.00 7.80 44.82
N SER A 7 -38.09 8.73 45.07
CA SER A 7 -37.53 9.59 44.04
C SER A 7 -36.65 8.75 43.13
N ASP A 8 -37.08 8.62 41.88
CA ASP A 8 -36.30 8.17 40.75
C ASP A 8 -34.93 8.88 40.73
N THR A 9 -33.88 8.18 41.09
CA THR A 9 -32.54 8.51 40.59
C THR A 9 -32.47 8.05 39.15
N GLU A 10 -33.02 8.86 38.26
CA GLU A 10 -32.64 8.85 36.84
C GLU A 10 -31.13 9.11 36.79
N ILE A 11 -30.36 8.05 36.57
CA ILE A 11 -28.93 8.16 36.27
C ILE A 11 -28.87 8.75 34.86
N VAL A 12 -28.86 10.08 34.78
CA VAL A 12 -28.56 10.79 33.53
C VAL A 12 -27.16 10.35 33.10
N PRO A 13 -27.00 9.70 31.94
CA PRO A 13 -25.68 9.31 31.45
C PRO A 13 -24.82 10.56 31.32
N ASP A 14 -23.61 10.50 31.83
CA ASP A 14 -22.63 11.58 31.70
C ASP A 14 -22.32 11.76 30.19
N ASP A 15 -22.69 12.90 29.60
CA ASP A 15 -22.55 13.20 28.15
C ASP A 15 -21.12 12.88 27.63
N CYS A 16 -20.12 13.05 28.50
CA CYS A 16 -18.74 12.72 28.19
C CYS A 16 -18.54 11.20 27.98
N GLN A 17 -19.15 10.34 28.81
CA GLN A 17 -19.10 8.88 28.63
C GLN A 17 -19.80 8.42 27.35
N MET A 18 -20.92 9.05 26.98
CA MET A 18 -21.63 8.72 25.74
C MET A 18 -20.76 8.98 24.51
N GLY A 19 -20.07 10.13 24.46
CA GLY A 19 -19.13 10.45 23.38
C GLY A 19 -17.92 9.49 23.33
N TRP A 20 -17.48 8.97 24.47
CA TRP A 20 -16.39 7.99 24.53
C TRP A 20 -16.76 6.63 23.95
N ASP A 21 -17.92 6.11 24.32
CA ASP A 21 -18.40 4.84 23.77
C ASP A 21 -18.65 4.97 22.26
N GLU A 22 -19.12 6.12 21.78
CA GLU A 22 -19.32 6.40 20.35
C GLU A 22 -18.00 6.46 19.57
N LEU A 23 -16.97 7.13 20.12
CA LEU A 23 -15.63 7.14 19.55
C LEU A 23 -15.06 5.72 19.46
N ARG A 24 -15.11 4.97 20.56
CA ARG A 24 -14.61 3.60 20.61
C ARG A 24 -15.32 2.70 19.59
N ASN A 25 -16.64 2.76 19.53
CA ASN A 25 -17.44 1.96 18.60
C ASN A 25 -17.17 2.33 17.14
N THR A 26 -16.96 3.61 16.84
CA THR A 26 -16.62 4.07 15.49
C THR A 26 -15.23 3.58 15.08
N VAL A 27 -14.22 3.69 15.95
CA VAL A 27 -12.87 3.18 15.66
C VAL A 27 -12.88 1.65 15.48
N LEU A 28 -13.64 0.92 16.31
CA LEU A 28 -13.83 -0.53 16.15
C LEU A 28 -14.44 -0.89 14.79
N THR A 29 -15.46 -0.13 14.37
CA THR A 29 -16.13 -0.34 13.07
C THR A 29 -15.17 -0.07 11.91
N LEU A 30 -14.38 1.01 11.97
CA LEU A 30 -13.36 1.32 10.96
C LEU A 30 -12.30 0.22 10.87
N ASN A 31 -11.84 -0.30 12.01
CA ASN A 31 -10.88 -1.39 12.03
C ASN A 31 -11.44 -2.68 11.43
N LEU A 32 -12.73 -2.97 11.68
CA LEU A 32 -13.40 -4.10 11.04
C LEU A 32 -13.45 -3.91 9.51
N SER A 33 -13.78 -2.72 9.02
CA SER A 33 -13.76 -2.44 7.57
C SER A 33 -12.37 -2.63 6.97
N VAL A 34 -11.31 -2.19 7.65
CA VAL A 34 -9.93 -2.40 7.18
C VAL A 34 -9.54 -3.88 7.22
N ALA A 35 -9.89 -4.61 8.27
CA ALA A 35 -9.65 -6.04 8.38
C ALA A 35 -10.37 -6.85 7.27
N GLN A 36 -11.58 -6.42 6.87
CA GLN A 36 -12.31 -7.00 5.75
C GLN A 36 -11.61 -6.76 4.40
N ILE A 37 -11.05 -5.56 4.18
CA ILE A 37 -10.25 -5.26 2.99
C ILE A 37 -8.97 -6.11 2.99
N GLU A 38 -8.28 -6.21 4.12
CA GLU A 38 -7.07 -7.03 4.26
C GLU A 38 -7.35 -8.52 3.98
N MET A 39 -8.46 -9.06 4.49
CA MET A 39 -8.90 -10.43 4.17
C MET A 39 -9.20 -10.60 2.68
N SER A 40 -9.94 -9.66 2.08
CA SER A 40 -10.24 -9.70 0.64
C SER A 40 -8.99 -9.61 -0.21
N MET A 41 -7.98 -8.86 0.24
CA MET A 41 -6.69 -8.78 -0.43
C MET A 41 -5.89 -10.08 -0.28
N ARG A 42 -5.84 -10.68 0.91
CA ARG A 42 -5.20 -12.00 1.10
C ARG A 42 -5.85 -13.10 0.27
N ASP A 43 -7.16 -13.08 0.09
CA ASP A 43 -7.84 -14.00 -0.84
C ASP A 43 -7.35 -13.80 -2.29
N GLY A 44 -6.94 -12.58 -2.64
CA GLY A 44 -6.28 -12.25 -3.90
C GLY A 44 -4.81 -12.68 -3.99
N ASP A 45 -4.10 -12.88 -2.86
CA ASP A 45 -2.66 -13.18 -2.84
C ASP A 45 -2.36 -14.47 -3.61
N GLN A 46 -3.23 -15.49 -3.47
CA GLN A 46 -3.06 -16.76 -4.16
C GLN A 46 -3.21 -16.60 -5.68
N SER A 47 -4.17 -15.78 -6.12
CA SER A 47 -4.41 -15.50 -7.55
C SER A 47 -3.25 -14.71 -8.15
N VAL A 48 -2.73 -13.72 -7.41
CA VAL A 48 -1.58 -12.92 -7.82
C VAL A 48 -0.29 -13.75 -7.85
N SER A 49 -0.07 -14.60 -6.85
CA SER A 49 1.10 -15.50 -6.80
C SER A 49 1.12 -16.46 -7.99
N THR A 50 -0.03 -17.04 -8.32
CA THR A 50 -0.19 -17.91 -9.51
C THR A 50 0.12 -17.14 -10.80
N LEU A 51 -0.27 -15.87 -10.87
CA LEU A 51 -0.04 -15.02 -12.03
C LEU A 51 1.45 -14.63 -12.17
N ILE A 52 2.13 -14.35 -11.07
CA ILE A 52 3.59 -14.12 -11.04
C ILE A 52 4.35 -15.37 -11.50
N GLU A 53 3.96 -16.56 -11.02
CA GLU A 53 4.56 -17.83 -11.44
C GLU A 53 4.31 -18.11 -12.93
N SER A 54 3.09 -17.85 -13.41
CA SER A 54 2.71 -17.99 -14.82
C SER A 54 3.54 -17.06 -15.72
N PHE A 55 3.73 -15.81 -15.31
CA PHE A 55 4.55 -14.85 -16.04
C PHE A 55 6.04 -15.20 -16.00
N THR A 56 6.56 -15.67 -14.88
CA THR A 56 7.94 -16.16 -14.79
C THR A 56 8.17 -17.34 -15.72
N THR A 57 7.24 -18.29 -15.75
CA THR A 57 7.26 -19.43 -16.67
C THR A 57 7.16 -19.00 -18.13
N LEU A 58 6.35 -17.97 -18.42
CA LEU A 58 6.25 -17.40 -19.75
C LEU A 58 7.55 -16.73 -20.19
N ALA A 59 8.23 -15.99 -19.29
CA ALA A 59 9.55 -15.42 -19.58
C ALA A 59 10.58 -16.50 -19.90
N HIS A 60 10.62 -17.59 -19.12
CA HIS A 60 11.49 -18.73 -19.39
C HIS A 60 11.17 -19.37 -20.75
N SER A 61 9.90 -19.63 -21.02
CA SER A 61 9.46 -20.22 -22.30
C SER A 61 9.84 -19.34 -23.48
N MET A 62 9.70 -18.02 -23.36
CA MET A 62 10.10 -17.06 -24.40
C MET A 62 11.62 -17.06 -24.62
N ARG A 63 12.41 -17.14 -23.55
CA ARG A 63 13.86 -17.27 -23.63
C ARG A 63 14.29 -18.57 -24.33
N ASP A 64 13.65 -19.68 -23.99
CA ASP A 64 13.92 -20.99 -24.61
C ASP A 64 13.56 -21.01 -26.10
N ILE A 65 12.45 -20.36 -26.48
CA ILE A 65 12.09 -20.15 -27.89
C ILE A 65 13.17 -19.33 -28.60
N GLY A 66 13.66 -18.24 -28.00
CA GLY A 66 14.75 -17.44 -28.56
C GLY A 66 16.02 -18.25 -28.84
N VAL A 67 16.45 -19.08 -27.87
CA VAL A 67 17.62 -19.97 -28.02
C VAL A 67 17.41 -21.02 -29.11
N THR A 68 16.21 -21.62 -29.17
CA THR A 68 15.88 -22.62 -30.19
C THR A 68 15.90 -22.03 -31.58
N VAL A 69 15.36 -20.82 -31.74
CA VAL A 69 15.33 -20.05 -32.99
C VAL A 69 16.75 -19.66 -33.43
N ASP A 70 17.63 -19.34 -32.49
CA ASP A 70 19.05 -19.06 -32.77
C ASP A 70 19.81 -20.28 -33.30
N GLY A 71 19.45 -21.48 -32.86
CA GLY A 71 20.07 -22.75 -33.29
C GLY A 71 19.60 -23.29 -34.64
N LEU A 72 18.64 -22.65 -35.31
CA LEU A 72 18.19 -23.04 -36.66
C LEU A 72 19.19 -22.55 -37.73
N ASP A 73 19.48 -23.41 -38.73
CA ASP A 73 20.35 -23.11 -39.88
C ASP A 73 19.82 -21.91 -40.68
N ASP A 74 20.72 -21.04 -41.12
CA ASP A 74 20.36 -19.81 -41.84
C ASP A 74 20.15 -20.11 -43.34
N SER A 75 18.94 -20.57 -43.72
CA SER A 75 18.48 -20.45 -45.10
C SER A 75 17.87 -19.06 -45.36
N GLU A 76 17.91 -18.58 -46.60
CA GLU A 76 17.49 -17.21 -46.96
C GLU A 76 15.99 -16.94 -46.65
N SER A 77 15.14 -17.98 -46.68
CA SER A 77 13.73 -17.90 -46.24
C SER A 77 13.57 -17.99 -44.72
N ASP A 78 14.48 -18.67 -44.02
CA ASP A 78 14.42 -18.87 -42.58
C ASP A 78 14.89 -17.61 -41.82
N SER A 79 15.74 -16.77 -42.42
CA SER A 79 16.22 -15.51 -41.86
C SER A 79 15.09 -14.53 -41.48
N ASN A 80 14.09 -14.35 -42.36
CA ASN A 80 12.96 -13.44 -42.07
C ASN A 80 12.05 -13.98 -40.96
N ILE A 81 11.75 -15.28 -40.99
CA ILE A 81 10.91 -15.96 -39.98
C ILE A 81 11.62 -15.93 -38.61
N LYS A 82 12.94 -16.17 -38.60
CA LYS A 82 13.80 -16.06 -37.41
C LYS A 82 13.75 -14.64 -36.82
N GLY A 83 13.78 -13.62 -37.66
CA GLY A 83 13.61 -12.21 -37.26
C GLY A 83 12.24 -11.91 -36.63
N GLU A 84 11.16 -12.34 -37.26
CA GLU A 84 9.79 -12.12 -36.76
C GLU A 84 9.53 -12.82 -35.41
N ILE A 85 10.04 -14.04 -35.23
CA ILE A 85 9.90 -14.78 -33.98
C ILE A 85 10.73 -14.13 -32.87
N LYS A 86 11.97 -13.69 -33.17
CA LYS A 86 12.79 -12.95 -32.19
C LYS A 86 12.13 -11.66 -31.73
N GLU A 87 11.57 -10.90 -32.65
CA GLU A 87 10.86 -9.67 -32.30
C GLU A 87 9.63 -9.97 -31.42
N SER A 88 8.86 -11.00 -31.77
CA SER A 88 7.71 -11.43 -30.97
C SER A 88 8.11 -11.88 -29.57
N VAL A 89 9.23 -12.60 -29.43
CA VAL A 89 9.81 -13.04 -28.15
C VAL A 89 10.26 -11.85 -27.30
N ASN A 90 10.89 -10.83 -27.93
CA ASN A 90 11.33 -9.62 -27.24
C ASN A 90 10.13 -8.82 -26.71
N VAL A 91 9.10 -8.62 -27.54
CA VAL A 91 7.86 -7.94 -27.14
C VAL A 91 7.14 -8.69 -26.04
N ALA A 92 7.07 -10.02 -26.11
CA ALA A 92 6.46 -10.83 -25.05
C ALA A 92 7.25 -10.73 -23.74
N SER A 93 8.59 -10.81 -23.81
CA SER A 93 9.47 -10.71 -22.64
C SER A 93 9.38 -9.34 -21.96
N SER A 94 9.31 -8.25 -22.73
CA SER A 94 9.15 -6.90 -22.16
C SER A 94 7.80 -6.71 -21.47
N LYS A 95 6.72 -7.25 -22.06
CA LYS A 95 5.38 -7.25 -21.44
C LYS A 95 5.33 -8.05 -20.15
N VAL A 96 6.00 -9.20 -20.11
CA VAL A 96 6.14 -10.01 -18.89
C VAL A 96 6.88 -9.22 -17.81
N SER A 97 8.00 -8.59 -18.15
CA SER A 97 8.75 -7.77 -17.20
C SER A 97 7.90 -6.60 -16.67
N ALA A 98 7.14 -5.94 -17.54
CA ALA A 98 6.23 -4.86 -17.13
C ALA A 98 5.13 -5.37 -16.18
N ALA A 99 4.59 -6.56 -16.43
CA ALA A 99 3.62 -7.20 -15.54
C ALA A 99 4.22 -7.52 -14.16
N VAL A 100 5.45 -8.05 -14.12
CA VAL A 100 6.17 -8.31 -12.85
C VAL A 100 6.36 -7.02 -12.04
N ILE A 101 6.77 -5.92 -12.68
CA ILE A 101 6.88 -4.61 -12.03
C ILE A 101 5.51 -4.13 -11.54
N ALA A 102 4.44 -4.33 -12.32
CA ALA A 102 3.09 -3.98 -11.89
C ALA A 102 2.63 -4.77 -10.65
N PHE A 103 3.09 -6.00 -10.43
CA PHE A 103 2.79 -6.73 -9.19
C PHE A 103 3.47 -6.18 -7.94
N GLN A 104 4.56 -5.41 -8.09
CA GLN A 104 5.15 -4.70 -6.94
C GLN A 104 4.17 -3.67 -6.36
N PHE A 105 3.27 -3.10 -7.19
CA PHE A 105 2.19 -2.24 -6.69
C PHE A 105 1.24 -3.01 -5.78
N TYR A 106 0.93 -4.25 -6.12
CA TYR A 106 0.05 -5.10 -5.32
C TYR A 106 0.67 -5.45 -3.96
N ASP A 107 1.94 -5.86 -3.93
CA ASP A 107 2.68 -6.12 -2.69
C ASP A 107 2.73 -4.86 -1.81
N LYS A 108 3.07 -3.71 -2.40
CA LYS A 108 3.08 -2.42 -1.69
C LYS A 108 1.69 -2.01 -1.17
N LEU A 109 0.62 -2.30 -1.90
CA LEU A 109 -0.75 -2.04 -1.46
C LEU A 109 -1.14 -2.94 -0.28
N SER A 110 -0.80 -4.24 -0.34
CA SER A 110 -1.03 -5.21 0.73
C SER A 110 -0.32 -4.79 2.03
N GLN A 111 0.96 -4.41 1.93
CA GLN A 111 1.75 -3.91 3.06
C GLN A 111 1.13 -2.65 3.70
N ARG A 112 0.74 -1.67 2.87
CA ARG A 112 0.08 -0.44 3.34
C ARG A 112 -1.22 -0.72 4.09
N LEU A 113 -1.99 -1.72 3.70
CA LEU A 113 -3.21 -2.09 4.42
C LEU A 113 -2.93 -2.77 5.75
N THR A 114 -1.98 -3.71 5.80
CA THR A 114 -1.55 -4.30 7.08
C THR A 114 -1.06 -3.21 8.05
N HIS A 115 -0.36 -2.21 7.54
CA HIS A 115 0.07 -1.04 8.28
C HIS A 115 -1.08 -0.18 8.83
N VAL A 116 -2.11 0.10 8.04
CA VAL A 116 -3.33 0.79 8.49
C VAL A 116 -4.07 -0.03 9.54
N SER A 117 -4.24 -1.34 9.32
CA SER A 117 -4.87 -2.29 10.24
C SER A 117 -4.17 -2.31 11.61
N SER A 118 -2.84 -2.38 11.61
CA SER A 118 -2.02 -2.32 12.84
C SER A 118 -2.13 -0.98 13.56
N SER A 119 -2.18 0.13 12.81
CA SER A 119 -2.32 1.48 13.35
C SER A 119 -3.69 1.67 14.03
N LEU A 120 -4.76 1.21 13.39
CA LEU A 120 -6.12 1.25 13.96
C LEU A 120 -6.25 0.33 15.19
N THR A 121 -5.64 -0.85 15.16
CA THR A 121 -5.60 -1.74 16.33
C THR A 121 -4.89 -1.08 17.52
N THR A 122 -3.79 -0.36 17.26
CA THR A 122 -3.09 0.39 18.31
C THR A 122 -3.95 1.53 18.86
N LEU A 123 -4.68 2.24 17.99
CA LEU A 123 -5.64 3.26 18.39
C LEU A 123 -6.77 2.67 19.24
N ILE A 124 -7.33 1.51 18.86
CA ILE A 124 -8.37 0.80 19.64
C ILE A 124 -7.89 0.50 21.05
N ASN A 125 -6.66 -0.02 21.18
CA ASN A 125 -6.08 -0.32 22.47
C ASN A 125 -5.93 0.94 23.33
N LEU A 126 -5.54 2.06 22.71
CA LEU A 126 -5.43 3.35 23.40
C LEU A 126 -6.80 3.86 23.86
N VAL A 127 -7.82 3.84 22.98
CA VAL A 127 -9.15 4.38 23.31
C VAL A 127 -9.99 3.45 24.18
N SER A 128 -9.59 2.19 24.32
CA SER A 128 -10.26 1.23 25.22
C SER A 128 -9.83 1.38 26.68
N ASP A 129 -8.75 2.12 26.94
CA ASP A 129 -8.26 2.42 28.28
C ASP A 129 -8.49 3.91 28.60
N LYS A 130 -9.40 4.15 29.55
CA LYS A 130 -9.84 5.48 29.94
C LYS A 130 -8.72 6.31 30.60
N GLU A 131 -7.74 5.68 31.25
CA GLU A 131 -6.61 6.37 31.88
C GLU A 131 -5.54 6.78 30.85
N GLN A 132 -5.38 5.99 29.79
CA GLN A 132 -4.42 6.25 28.71
C GLN A 132 -4.88 7.40 27.79
N ILE A 133 -6.19 7.60 27.66
CA ILE A 133 -6.77 8.61 26.77
C ILE A 133 -6.45 10.04 27.23
N ASP A 134 -6.38 10.26 28.55
CA ASP A 134 -6.06 11.56 29.14
C ASP A 134 -4.55 11.84 29.13
N SER A 135 -3.73 10.81 28.86
CA SER A 135 -2.29 10.91 28.79
C SER A 135 -1.82 11.43 27.43
N HIS A 136 -1.31 12.66 27.42
CA HIS A 136 -0.68 13.24 26.23
C HIS A 136 0.52 12.40 25.71
N ASN A 137 1.22 11.69 26.62
CA ASN A 137 2.34 10.83 26.25
C ASN A 137 1.88 9.61 25.46
N SER A 138 0.77 8.98 25.84
CA SER A 138 0.24 7.80 25.15
C SER A 138 -0.18 8.14 23.71
N TRP A 139 -0.76 9.33 23.49
CA TRP A 139 -1.04 9.85 22.15
C TRP A 139 0.22 10.16 21.35
N LYS A 140 1.27 10.68 21.99
CA LYS A 140 2.55 10.92 21.34
C LYS A 140 3.20 9.61 20.89
N GLU A 141 3.19 8.58 21.75
CA GLU A 141 3.69 7.25 21.42
C GLU A 141 2.90 6.59 20.28
N LEU A 142 1.57 6.73 20.27
CA LEU A 142 0.74 6.29 19.15
C LEU A 142 1.17 6.97 17.85
N ARG A 143 1.29 8.31 17.85
CA ARG A 143 1.72 9.07 16.67
C ARG A 143 3.10 8.65 16.18
N GLU A 144 4.07 8.46 17.08
CA GLU A 144 5.40 7.98 16.74
C GLU A 144 5.38 6.57 16.14
N ARG A 145 4.52 5.68 16.65
CA ARG A 145 4.33 4.34 16.07
C ARG A 145 3.73 4.40 14.67
N ILE A 146 2.71 5.22 14.45
CA ILE A 146 2.10 5.42 13.12
C ILE A 146 3.13 6.06 12.17
N ARG A 147 3.90 7.06 12.62
CA ARG A 147 4.95 7.71 11.82
C ARG A 147 5.97 6.70 11.29
N LYS A 148 6.44 5.77 12.13
CA LYS A 148 7.42 4.73 11.75
C LYS A 148 6.92 3.76 10.68
N THR A 149 5.61 3.69 10.49
CA THR A 149 4.97 2.86 9.48
C THR A 149 5.14 3.43 8.07
N PHE A 150 5.37 4.74 7.94
CA PHE A 150 5.66 5.41 6.68
C PHE A 150 7.16 5.34 6.40
N ILE A 151 7.59 4.30 5.69
CA ILE A 151 9.01 4.01 5.45
C ILE A 151 9.51 4.75 4.19
N MET A 152 8.65 4.99 3.21
CA MET A 152 9.05 5.68 1.98
C MET A 152 9.15 7.19 2.19
N VAL A 153 10.15 7.80 1.56
CA VAL A 153 10.45 9.24 1.69
C VAL A 153 9.22 10.09 1.34
N ASP A 154 8.53 9.74 0.26
CA ASP A 154 7.27 10.39 -0.15
C ASP A 154 6.20 10.31 0.95
N GLU A 155 6.06 9.15 1.60
CA GLU A 155 5.03 8.91 2.62
C GLU A 155 5.33 9.64 3.92
N ALA A 156 6.60 9.65 4.34
CA ALA A 156 7.05 10.39 5.51
C ALA A 156 6.89 11.91 5.30
N SER A 157 7.25 12.41 4.11
CA SER A 157 7.05 13.81 3.72
C SER A 157 5.56 14.21 3.75
N VAL A 158 4.68 13.37 3.23
CA VAL A 158 3.22 13.59 3.27
C VAL A 158 2.72 13.62 4.73
N TYR A 159 3.18 12.69 5.56
CA TYR A 159 2.81 12.64 6.98
C TYR A 159 3.20 13.94 7.72
N GLU A 160 4.43 14.42 7.56
CA GLU A 160 4.88 15.67 8.20
C GLU A 160 4.05 16.87 7.76
N GLN A 161 3.77 16.98 6.45
CA GLN A 161 2.96 18.07 5.92
C GLN A 161 1.55 18.08 6.51
N ILE A 162 0.93 16.90 6.69
CA ILE A 162 -0.40 16.79 7.32
C ILE A 162 -0.34 17.20 8.79
N ILE A 163 0.70 16.79 9.53
CA ILE A 163 0.88 17.20 10.93
C ILE A 163 1.10 18.73 11.05
N ASP A 164 1.76 19.34 10.08
CA ASP A 164 1.97 20.79 10.00
C ASP A 164 0.72 21.57 9.52
N GLY A 165 -0.40 20.87 9.25
CA GLY A 165 -1.69 21.46 8.93
C GLY A 165 -1.96 21.67 7.43
N VAL A 166 -1.14 21.08 6.55
CA VAL A 166 -1.43 21.01 5.11
C VAL A 166 -2.60 20.04 4.90
N SER A 167 -3.52 20.37 3.98
CA SER A 167 -4.60 19.45 3.65
C SER A 167 -4.05 18.17 3.00
N ILE A 168 -4.72 17.05 3.24
CA ILE A 168 -4.30 15.73 2.77
C ILE A 168 -4.14 15.74 1.24
N GLU A 169 -5.06 16.38 0.52
CA GLU A 169 -5.05 16.45 -0.94
C GLU A 169 -3.81 17.17 -1.47
N LYS A 170 -3.44 18.29 -0.84
CA LYS A 170 -2.26 19.08 -1.24
C LYS A 170 -0.96 18.38 -0.90
N ALA A 171 -0.89 17.72 0.26
CA ALA A 171 0.29 16.96 0.64
C ALA A 171 0.55 15.81 -0.34
N ILE A 172 -0.51 15.09 -0.74
CA ILE A 172 -0.44 14.03 -1.76
C ILE A 172 -0.05 14.60 -3.13
N GLU A 173 -0.68 15.69 -3.58
CA GLU A 173 -0.36 16.34 -4.85
C GLU A 173 1.12 16.72 -4.94
N LYS A 174 1.65 17.35 -3.88
CA LYS A 174 3.05 17.74 -3.82
C LYS A 174 4.00 16.54 -3.88
N ALA A 175 3.69 15.46 -3.15
CA ALA A 175 4.50 14.25 -3.17
C ALA A 175 4.47 13.54 -4.53
N LEU A 176 3.34 13.57 -5.25
CA LEU A 176 3.26 13.03 -6.61
C LEU A 176 4.14 13.83 -7.58
N VAL A 177 4.12 15.16 -7.49
CA VAL A 177 4.94 16.06 -8.31
C VAL A 177 6.44 15.87 -8.01
N GLU A 178 6.83 15.78 -6.75
CA GLU A 178 8.22 15.54 -6.34
C GLU A 178 8.74 14.21 -6.91
N ARG A 179 7.95 13.14 -6.78
CA ARG A 179 8.29 11.81 -7.30
C ARG A 179 8.40 11.76 -8.83
N ASP A 180 7.51 12.46 -9.55
CA ASP A 180 7.54 12.48 -11.01
C ASP A 180 8.74 13.31 -11.52
N ASN A 181 9.09 14.40 -10.84
CA ASN A 181 10.29 15.18 -11.13
C ASN A 181 11.60 14.41 -10.87
N GLU A 182 11.65 13.52 -9.87
CA GLU A 182 12.82 12.67 -9.62
C GLU A 182 13.02 11.64 -10.74
N LYS A 183 11.95 11.04 -11.25
CA LYS A 183 12.00 10.10 -12.38
C LYS A 183 12.45 10.72 -13.70
N ASP A 184 12.21 12.02 -13.88
CA ASP A 184 12.66 12.74 -15.06
C ASP A 184 14.14 13.15 -14.95
N LYS A 185 14.66 13.40 -13.74
CA LYS A 185 16.10 13.62 -13.51
C LYS A 185 16.95 12.38 -13.78
N ASP A 186 16.48 11.20 -13.38
CA ASP A 186 17.19 9.93 -13.63
C ASP A 186 17.26 9.56 -15.13
N LYS A 187 16.41 10.17 -15.99
CA LYS A 187 16.48 9.99 -17.45
C LYS A 187 17.39 10.99 -18.15
N GLU A 188 17.70 12.12 -17.51
CA GLU A 188 18.63 13.12 -18.04
C GLU A 188 20.10 12.76 -17.74
N ASP A 189 20.37 11.96 -16.70
CA ASP A 189 21.73 11.58 -16.26
C ASP A 189 22.31 10.33 -16.96
N ASP A 190 21.50 9.58 -17.73
CA ASP A 190 21.98 8.47 -18.59
C ASP A 190 22.53 8.96 -19.95
N GLY A 191 22.60 10.29 -20.14
CA GLY A 191 23.10 10.95 -21.35
C GLY A 191 24.53 11.46 -21.27
N ASP A 192 25.18 11.42 -20.10
CA ASP A 192 26.51 12.03 -19.87
C ASP A 192 27.44 11.09 -19.07
N ILE A 193 27.54 9.83 -19.50
CA ILE A 193 28.77 9.06 -19.23
C ILE A 193 29.84 9.57 -20.17
N ASP A 194 30.66 10.48 -19.64
CA ASP A 194 31.89 10.97 -20.22
C ASP A 194 32.74 9.79 -20.73
N LEU A 195 32.91 9.75 -22.06
CA LEU A 195 33.80 8.84 -22.75
C LEU A 195 35.25 9.31 -22.54
N PHE A 196 35.94 8.70 -21.59
CA PHE A 196 37.41 8.66 -21.57
C PHE A 196 37.91 7.23 -21.51
#